data_AF-A0A953LPL9-F1
#
_entry.id   AF-A0A953LPL9-F1
#
_cell.length_a   1.000
_cell.length_b   1.000
_cell.length_c   1.000
_cell.angle_alpha   90.00
_cell.angle_beta   90.00
_cell.angle_gamma   90.00
#
_symmetry.space_group_name_H-M   'P 1'
#
loop_
_entity.id
_entity.type
_entity.pdbx_description
1 polymer ?
#
loop_
_entity_poly.entity_id
_entity_poly.type
_entity_poly.pdbx_seq_one_letter_code
_entity_poly.pdbx_strand_id
1 'polypeptide(L)'
;MMAMKRNWIDRVIEPGAISALFQPIVDISAETPRLHAVEGLARGPKGTTLEAPDILFEFARRKHEEPIVDRAAVAAILRDAARLPEGLSIQINVHASTIGRDDAFVSFLRGVCKGYGIDPKRLTLEILEHSNYVEEARYTAAIEALRAEGISIALDDIGVGSSNFRMILVTRPSQLKVDRCLIDGLATDPFRQTTLRAIQL
;
A
#
# COMPACT_ATOMS: atom_id res chain seq x y z
N MET A 1 33.33 -24.00 10.49
CA MET A 1 32.97 -22.57 10.64
C MET A 1 31.45 -22.47 10.59
N MET A 2 30.79 -22.18 11.71
CA MET A 2 29.32 -22.19 11.81
C MET A 2 28.71 -21.26 10.75
N ALA A 3 27.97 -21.82 9.79
CA ALA A 3 27.16 -21.04 8.88
C ALA A 3 26.13 -20.27 9.72
N MET A 4 26.25 -18.93 9.80
CA MET A 4 25.17 -18.10 10.30
C MET A 4 23.92 -18.45 9.51
N LYS A 5 22.85 -18.89 10.18
CA LYS A 5 21.53 -19.00 9.55
C LYS A 5 21.19 -17.61 9.02
N ARG A 6 21.25 -17.42 7.70
CA ARG A 6 20.75 -16.19 7.05
C ARG A 6 19.33 -15.95 7.56
N ASN A 7 19.10 -14.82 8.23
CA ASN A 7 17.77 -14.45 8.66
C ASN A 7 16.95 -14.22 7.38
N TRP A 8 15.71 -14.71 7.34
CA TRP A 8 14.86 -14.54 6.16
C TRP A 8 14.63 -13.06 5.86
N ILE A 9 14.67 -12.20 6.87
CA ILE A 9 14.58 -10.75 6.68
C ILE A 9 15.74 -10.20 5.86
N ASP A 10 16.98 -10.62 6.14
CA ASP A 10 18.17 -10.19 5.39
C ASP A 10 18.01 -10.51 3.91
N ARG A 11 17.46 -11.69 3.63
CA ARG A 11 17.22 -12.17 2.26
C ARG A 11 16.10 -11.40 1.55
N VAL A 12 15.09 -10.94 2.29
CA VAL A 12 13.98 -10.13 1.75
C VAL A 12 14.45 -8.72 1.41
N ILE A 13 15.31 -8.14 2.25
CA ILE A 13 15.77 -6.74 2.10
C ILE A 13 17.04 -6.62 1.24
N GLU A 14 17.63 -7.74 0.81
CA GLU A 14 18.74 -7.76 -0.16
C GLU A 14 18.33 -6.98 -1.44
N PRO A 15 19.17 -6.08 -1.97
CA PRO A 15 18.86 -5.33 -3.19
C PRO A 15 18.46 -6.25 -4.35
N GLY A 16 17.29 -6.00 -4.94
CA GLY A 16 16.75 -6.80 -6.04
C GLY A 16 16.03 -8.09 -5.62
N ALA A 17 15.96 -8.40 -4.33
CA ALA A 17 15.22 -9.56 -3.83
C ALA A 17 13.70 -9.36 -3.95
N ILE A 18 13.20 -8.14 -3.74
CA ILE A 18 11.82 -7.76 -4.05
C ILE A 18 11.73 -7.23 -5.48
N SER A 19 10.74 -7.72 -6.21
CA SER A 19 10.33 -7.25 -7.54
C SER A 19 8.90 -6.70 -7.50
N ALA A 20 8.54 -5.88 -8.47
CA ALA A 20 7.20 -5.32 -8.59
C ALA A 20 6.47 -5.80 -9.84
N LEU A 21 5.19 -6.13 -9.67
CA LEU A 21 4.20 -6.21 -10.74
C LEU A 21 3.30 -4.98 -10.68
N PHE A 22 2.64 -4.63 -11.79
CA PHE A 22 1.75 -3.47 -11.86
C PHE A 22 0.37 -3.89 -12.34
N GLN A 23 -0.65 -3.64 -11.52
CA GLN A 23 -2.05 -3.89 -11.87
C GLN A 23 -2.71 -2.58 -12.32
N PRO A 24 -3.30 -2.52 -13.53
CA PRO A 24 -3.99 -1.33 -14.00
C PRO A 24 -5.25 -1.00 -13.18
N ILE A 25 -5.43 0.29 -12.88
CA ILE A 25 -6.66 0.87 -12.35
C ILE A 25 -7.23 1.78 -13.43
N VAL A 26 -8.48 1.55 -13.83
CA VAL A 26 -9.14 2.22 -14.94
C VAL A 26 -10.30 3.08 -14.44
N ASP A 27 -10.37 4.32 -14.93
CA ASP A 27 -11.52 5.19 -14.78
C ASP A 27 -12.60 4.76 -15.79
N ILE A 28 -13.78 4.48 -15.27
CA ILE A 28 -14.96 4.02 -16.01
C ILE A 28 -16.09 5.06 -16.02
N SER A 29 -15.85 6.28 -15.51
CA SER A 29 -16.82 7.37 -15.50
C SER A 29 -17.06 7.95 -16.90
N ALA A 30 -16.06 7.85 -17.78
CA ALA A 30 -16.14 8.23 -19.18
C ALA A 30 -16.67 7.07 -20.04
N GLU A 31 -17.26 7.39 -21.20
CA GLU A 31 -17.76 6.40 -22.17
C GLU A 31 -16.67 5.40 -22.61
N THR A 32 -15.43 5.85 -22.71
CA THR A 32 -14.28 5.00 -22.99
C THR A 32 -13.43 4.89 -21.72
N PRO A 33 -13.23 3.67 -21.17
CA PRO A 33 -12.36 3.47 -20.02
C PRO A 33 -10.96 4.01 -20.28
N ARG A 34 -10.38 4.72 -19.30
CA ARG A 34 -9.03 5.28 -19.40
C ARG A 34 -8.17 4.78 -18.27
N LEU A 35 -6.91 4.47 -18.58
CA LEU A 35 -5.94 4.14 -17.54
C LEU A 35 -5.79 5.33 -16.60
N HIS A 36 -6.11 5.12 -15.32
CA HIS A 36 -6.09 6.14 -14.28
C HIS A 36 -4.82 6.05 -13.44
N ALA A 37 -4.50 4.84 -12.99
CA ALA A 37 -3.34 4.57 -12.13
C ALA A 37 -2.86 3.13 -12.34
N VAL A 38 -1.75 2.77 -11.68
CA VAL A 38 -1.35 1.38 -11.47
C VAL A 38 -1.11 1.13 -9.99
N GLU A 39 -1.47 -0.06 -9.53
CA GLU A 39 -1.11 -0.55 -8.20
C GLU A 39 0.19 -1.36 -8.30
N GLY A 40 1.19 -0.97 -7.50
CA GLY A 40 2.46 -1.66 -7.37
C GLY A 40 2.33 -2.84 -6.43
N LEU A 41 2.46 -4.05 -6.96
CA LEU A 41 2.32 -5.30 -6.22
C LEU A 41 3.68 -5.95 -6.01
N ALA A 42 4.18 -5.89 -4.77
CA ALA A 42 5.46 -6.51 -4.41
C ALA A 42 5.40 -8.04 -4.52
N ARG A 43 6.51 -8.63 -4.97
CA ARG A 43 6.79 -10.07 -4.96
C ARG A 43 8.13 -10.26 -4.29
N GLY A 44 8.17 -11.09 -3.24
CA GLY A 44 9.40 -11.32 -2.50
C GLY A 44 10.42 -12.17 -3.28
N PRO A 45 11.45 -12.68 -2.59
CA PRO A 45 12.57 -13.35 -3.24
C PRO A 45 12.14 -14.53 -4.13
N LYS A 46 12.47 -14.44 -5.43
CA LYS A 46 12.11 -15.45 -6.44
C LYS A 46 12.61 -16.85 -6.08
N GLY A 47 11.77 -17.86 -6.26
CA GLY A 47 12.07 -19.26 -5.95
C GLY A 47 12.02 -19.58 -4.46
N THR A 48 11.41 -18.73 -3.64
CA THR A 48 11.20 -18.97 -2.21
C THR A 48 9.72 -18.97 -1.86
N THR A 49 9.37 -19.48 -0.68
CA THR A 49 7.99 -19.38 -0.16
C THR A 49 7.55 -17.94 0.07
N LEU A 50 8.49 -17.01 0.25
CA LEU A 50 8.22 -15.57 0.42
C LEU A 50 8.05 -14.83 -0.91
N GLU A 51 8.14 -15.52 -2.06
CA GLU A 51 7.81 -14.90 -3.36
C GLU A 51 6.33 -14.47 -3.40
N ALA A 52 5.46 -15.26 -2.77
CA ALA A 52 4.03 -15.00 -2.66
C ALA A 52 3.78 -13.84 -1.65
N PRO A 53 3.02 -12.80 -2.05
CA PRO A 53 2.86 -11.59 -1.25
C PRO A 53 2.12 -11.83 0.07
N ASP A 54 1.11 -12.69 0.06
CA ASP A 54 0.35 -13.10 1.25
C ASP A 54 1.26 -13.73 2.30
N ILE A 55 2.16 -14.62 1.89
CA ILE A 55 3.14 -15.27 2.79
C ILE A 55 4.20 -14.27 3.24
N LEU A 56 4.68 -13.39 2.35
CA LEU A 56 5.67 -12.36 2.67
C LEU A 56 5.20 -11.39 3.75
N PHE A 57 4.01 -10.82 3.57
CA PHE A 57 3.48 -9.83 4.50
C PHE A 57 2.96 -10.47 5.79
N GLU A 58 2.45 -11.69 5.75
CA GLU A 58 2.18 -12.47 6.97
C GLU A 58 3.47 -12.77 7.75
N PHE A 59 4.57 -13.10 7.06
CA PHE A 59 5.87 -13.25 7.69
C PHE A 59 6.33 -11.93 8.35
N ALA A 60 6.22 -10.81 7.64
CA ALA A 60 6.59 -9.49 8.16
C ALA A 60 5.80 -9.16 9.44
N ARG A 61 4.47 -9.31 9.40
CA ARG A 61 3.58 -9.15 10.56
C ARG A 61 4.00 -9.99 11.76
N ARG A 62 4.16 -11.30 11.57
CA ARG A 62 4.52 -12.24 12.65
C ARG A 62 5.89 -11.95 13.26
N LYS A 63 6.75 -11.24 12.55
CA LYS A 63 8.07 -10.83 13.00
C LYS A 63 8.12 -9.39 13.50
N HIS A 64 7.04 -8.62 13.37
CA HIS A 64 7.00 -7.18 13.62
C HIS A 64 8.00 -6.39 12.75
N GLU A 65 8.26 -6.90 11.56
CA GLU A 65 9.21 -6.36 10.57
C GLU A 65 8.48 -5.66 9.41
N GLU A 66 7.22 -5.25 9.59
CA GLU A 66 6.45 -4.56 8.56
C GLU A 66 7.17 -3.29 8.06
N PRO A 67 7.73 -2.42 8.92
CA PRO A 67 8.41 -1.21 8.43
C PRO A 67 9.59 -1.48 7.49
N ILE A 68 10.41 -2.49 7.79
CA ILE A 68 11.59 -2.79 6.98
C ILE A 68 11.21 -3.47 5.66
N VAL A 69 10.18 -4.33 5.68
CA VAL A 69 9.66 -4.99 4.46
C VAL A 69 8.93 -3.99 3.58
N ASP A 70 8.13 -3.08 4.14
CA ASP A 70 7.44 -2.02 3.41
C ASP A 70 8.43 -1.08 2.72
N ARG A 71 9.50 -0.67 3.40
CA ARG A 71 10.56 0.13 2.76
C ARG A 71 11.18 -0.60 1.57
N ALA A 72 11.50 -1.89 1.72
CA ALA A 72 12.06 -2.68 0.63
C ALA A 72 11.07 -2.82 -0.55
N ALA A 73 9.78 -3.01 -0.26
CA ALA A 73 8.71 -3.08 -1.25
C ALA A 73 8.52 -1.75 -1.99
N VAL A 74 8.41 -0.64 -1.26
CA VAL A 74 8.33 0.73 -1.80
C VAL A 74 9.52 1.02 -2.71
N ALA A 75 10.74 0.71 -2.27
CA ALA A 75 11.95 0.94 -3.07
C ALA A 75 11.94 0.12 -4.37
N ALA A 76 11.52 -1.15 -4.32
CA ALA A 76 11.40 -2.00 -5.50
C ALA A 76 10.32 -1.50 -6.48
N ILE A 77 9.16 -1.11 -5.95
CA ILE A 77 8.05 -0.57 -6.75
C ILE A 77 8.47 0.73 -7.42
N LEU A 78 9.04 1.68 -6.69
CA LEU A 78 9.45 2.98 -7.25
C LEU A 78 10.60 2.86 -8.25
N ARG A 79 11.56 1.95 -8.01
CA ARG A 79 12.59 1.60 -9.01
C ARG A 79 11.94 1.14 -10.31
N ASP A 80 11.01 0.19 -10.23
CA ASP A 80 10.40 -0.40 -11.41
C ASP A 80 9.31 0.49 -12.02
N ALA A 81 8.80 1.48 -11.28
CA ALA A 81 7.84 2.47 -11.74
C ALA A 81 8.50 3.65 -12.48
N ALA A 82 9.80 3.86 -12.30
CA ALA A 82 10.56 4.92 -12.98
C ALA A 82 10.51 4.81 -14.53
N ARG A 83 10.23 3.61 -15.05
CA ARG A 83 10.04 3.33 -16.49
C ARG A 83 8.59 3.51 -16.98
N LEU A 84 7.65 3.81 -16.09
CA LEU A 84 6.26 4.06 -16.47
C LEU A 84 6.10 5.48 -17.03
N PRO A 85 5.08 5.73 -17.89
CA PRO A 85 4.83 7.04 -18.45
C PRO A 85 4.77 8.14 -17.37
N GLU A 86 5.31 9.30 -17.70
CA GLU A 86 5.18 10.50 -16.88
C GLU A 86 3.69 10.85 -16.72
N GLY A 87 3.27 11.24 -15.51
CA GLY A 87 1.87 11.55 -15.19
C GLY A 87 0.99 10.36 -14.79
N LEU A 88 1.45 9.11 -14.95
CA LEU A 88 0.70 7.95 -14.43
C LEU A 88 0.83 7.87 -12.90
N SER A 89 -0.29 7.84 -12.19
CA SER A 89 -0.35 7.66 -10.74
C SER A 89 0.02 6.24 -10.34
N ILE A 90 0.69 6.10 -9.20
CA ILE A 90 1.21 4.84 -8.67
C ILE A 90 0.63 4.66 -7.26
N GLN A 91 -0.11 3.58 -7.06
CA GLN A 91 -0.62 3.20 -5.74
C GLN A 91 0.31 2.16 -5.10
N ILE A 92 0.59 2.31 -3.81
CA ILE A 92 1.50 1.44 -3.07
C ILE A 92 0.88 1.07 -1.73
N ASN A 93 0.78 -0.23 -1.49
CA ASN A 93 0.35 -0.77 -0.21
C ASN A 93 1.38 -0.56 0.89
N VAL A 94 0.94 -0.04 2.03
CA VAL A 94 1.77 0.18 3.22
C VAL A 94 1.01 -0.23 4.46
N HIS A 95 1.69 -0.90 5.38
CA HIS A 95 1.11 -1.24 6.67
C HIS A 95 0.91 0.03 7.49
N ALA A 96 -0.27 0.10 8.10
CA ALA A 96 -0.57 0.87 9.29
C ALA A 96 0.61 1.09 10.25
N SER A 97 1.19 -0.03 10.66
CA SER A 97 2.26 -0.10 11.65
C SER A 97 3.53 0.60 11.15
N THR A 98 3.80 0.61 9.84
CA THR A 98 4.89 1.38 9.23
C THR A 98 4.67 2.88 9.41
N ILE A 99 3.49 3.39 9.07
CA ILE A 99 3.16 4.81 9.25
C ILE A 99 3.24 5.22 10.73
N GLY A 100 2.81 4.35 11.65
CA GLY A 100 2.77 4.64 13.08
C GLY A 100 4.08 4.41 13.84
N ARG A 101 4.98 3.52 13.38
CA ARG A 101 6.19 3.11 14.12
C ARG A 101 7.49 3.61 13.51
N ASP A 102 7.49 4.03 12.25
CA ASP A 102 8.70 4.44 11.53
C ASP A 102 8.71 5.95 11.25
N ASP A 103 9.35 6.71 12.16
CA ASP A 103 9.48 8.17 12.05
C ASP A 103 10.24 8.63 10.81
N ALA A 104 11.08 7.75 10.25
CA ALA A 104 11.87 8.06 9.08
C ALA A 104 11.21 7.60 7.77
N PHE A 105 9.99 7.07 7.80
CA PHE A 105 9.32 6.56 6.60
C PHE A 105 9.09 7.67 5.56
N VAL A 106 8.60 8.85 5.98
CA VAL A 106 8.33 9.96 5.06
C VAL A 106 9.62 10.49 4.43
N SER A 107 10.69 10.63 5.21
CA SER A 107 11.99 11.09 4.70
C SER A 107 12.65 10.05 3.79
N PHE A 108 12.50 8.76 4.12
CA PHE A 108 12.88 7.65 3.26
C PHE A 108 12.15 7.72 1.92
N LEU A 109 10.82 7.83 1.92
CA LEU A 109 10.01 7.88 0.71
C LEU A 109 10.39 9.05 -0.18
N ARG A 110 10.57 10.24 0.40
CA ARG A 110 11.09 11.44 -0.30
C ARG A 110 12.46 11.16 -0.94
N GLY A 111 13.36 10.50 -0.21
CA GLY A 111 14.68 10.13 -0.71
C GLY A 111 14.63 9.18 -1.90
N VAL A 112 13.76 8.16 -1.84
CA VAL A 112 13.56 7.18 -2.93
C VAL A 112 12.95 7.87 -4.16
N CYS A 113 11.91 8.69 -3.98
CA CYS A 113 11.29 9.47 -5.06
C CYS A 113 12.32 10.35 -5.77
N LYS A 114 13.13 11.08 -5.00
CA LYS A 114 14.22 11.92 -5.53
C LYS A 114 15.25 11.09 -6.30
N GLY A 115 15.63 9.92 -5.78
CA GLY A 115 16.61 9.03 -6.40
C GLY A 115 16.18 8.48 -7.76
N TYR A 116 14.87 8.28 -7.97
CA TYR A 116 14.30 7.77 -9.22
C TYR A 116 13.61 8.84 -10.09
N GLY A 117 13.64 10.11 -9.68
CA GLY A 117 13.01 11.20 -10.44
C GLY A 117 11.48 11.13 -10.47
N ILE A 118 10.85 10.58 -9.43
CA ILE A 118 9.39 10.46 -9.31
C ILE A 118 8.87 11.63 -8.49
N ASP A 119 7.92 12.39 -9.05
CA ASP A 119 7.16 13.40 -8.29
C ASP A 119 6.30 12.69 -7.23
N PRO A 120 6.46 12.99 -5.92
CA PRO A 120 5.64 12.40 -4.85
C PRO A 120 4.14 12.59 -5.05
N LYS A 121 3.69 13.62 -5.80
CA LYS A 121 2.28 13.84 -6.13
C LYS A 121 1.67 12.73 -6.99
N ARG A 122 2.50 11.90 -7.63
CA ARG A 122 2.05 10.71 -8.37
C ARG A 122 1.70 9.56 -7.44
N LEU A 123 2.05 9.63 -6.16
CA LEU A 123 1.90 8.52 -5.24
C LEU A 123 0.59 8.59 -4.48
N THR A 124 -0.06 7.43 -4.38
CA THR A 124 -1.11 7.15 -3.41
C THR A 124 -0.63 6.03 -2.51
N LEU A 125 -0.64 6.22 -1.20
CA LEU A 125 -0.40 5.13 -0.25
C LEU A 125 -1.73 4.50 0.16
N GLU A 126 -1.86 3.20 -0.09
CA GLU A 126 -3.00 2.38 0.31
C GLU A 126 -2.70 1.75 1.68
N ILE A 127 -3.54 2.04 2.67
CA ILE A 127 -3.33 1.58 4.04
C ILE A 127 -4.15 0.31 4.26
N LEU A 128 -3.45 -0.82 4.41
CA LEU A 128 -4.04 -2.17 4.45
C LEU A 128 -4.70 -2.54 5.79
N GLU A 129 -4.11 -2.10 6.91
CA GLU A 129 -4.51 -2.58 8.23
C GLU A 129 -5.16 -1.50 9.07
N HIS A 130 -6.18 -1.89 9.82
CA HIS A 130 -6.96 -0.99 10.65
C HIS A 130 -6.77 -1.36 12.12
N SER A 131 -5.51 -1.35 12.57
CA SER A 131 -5.15 -1.70 13.94
C SER A 131 -5.56 -0.60 14.92
N ASN A 132 -5.88 -0.97 16.17
CA ASN A 132 -6.01 -0.01 17.26
C ASN A 132 -4.65 0.63 17.54
N TYR A 133 -4.42 1.82 16.99
CA TYR A 133 -3.19 2.56 17.27
C TYR A 133 -3.24 3.11 18.68
N VAL A 134 -2.28 2.65 19.49
CA VAL A 134 -2.03 3.17 20.84
C VAL A 134 -1.53 4.63 20.79
N GLU A 135 -0.99 5.07 19.65
CA GLU A 135 -0.42 6.41 19.43
C GLU A 135 -1.05 7.16 18.24
N GLU A 136 -2.36 7.40 18.28
CA GLU A 136 -3.10 8.10 17.21
C GLU A 136 -2.49 9.44 16.79
N ALA A 137 -1.91 10.20 17.74
CA ALA A 137 -1.27 11.48 17.46
C ALA A 137 -0.05 11.37 16.53
N ARG A 138 0.80 10.36 16.76
CA ARG A 138 1.99 10.11 15.94
C ARG A 138 1.61 9.68 14.53
N TYR A 139 0.63 8.78 14.44
CA TYR A 139 0.09 8.32 13.17
C TYR A 139 -0.52 9.48 12.37
N THR A 140 -1.32 10.34 13.01
CA THR A 140 -1.90 11.54 12.37
C THR A 140 -0.82 12.48 11.86
N ALA A 141 0.22 12.73 12.65
CA ALA A 141 1.35 13.58 12.24
C ALA A 141 2.09 13.00 11.02
N ALA A 142 2.26 11.69 10.94
CA ALA A 142 2.86 11.03 9.78
C ALA A 142 1.97 11.17 8.52
N ILE A 143 0.65 11.02 8.65
CA ILE A 143 -0.30 11.25 7.55
C ILE A 143 -0.23 12.70 7.05
N GLU A 144 -0.21 13.69 7.95
CA GLU A 144 -0.06 15.10 7.56
C GLU A 144 1.29 15.38 6.89
N ALA A 145 2.38 14.75 7.36
CA ALA A 145 3.68 14.85 6.72
C ALA A 145 3.69 14.26 5.30
N LEU A 146 3.01 13.15 5.07
CA LEU A 146 2.83 12.58 3.72
C LEU A 146 2.05 13.53 2.81
N ARG A 147 0.95 14.11 3.31
CA ARG A 147 0.19 15.12 2.56
C ARG A 147 1.00 16.35 2.21
N ALA A 148 1.87 16.81 3.11
CA ALA A 148 2.73 17.95 2.86
C ALA A 148 3.71 17.71 1.70
N GLU A 149 4.06 16.46 1.40
CA GLU A 149 4.80 16.07 0.19
C GLU A 149 3.93 16.00 -1.07
N GLY A 150 2.61 16.11 -0.93
CA GLY A 150 1.63 15.93 -2.01
C GLY A 150 1.20 14.48 -2.22
N ILE A 151 1.56 13.56 -1.33
CA ILE A 151 1.21 12.14 -1.42
C ILE A 151 -0.26 11.96 -1.01
N SER A 152 -1.01 11.26 -1.85
CA SER A 152 -2.42 10.92 -1.59
C SER A 152 -2.53 9.70 -0.67
N ILE A 153 -3.65 9.60 0.05
CA ILE A 153 -3.93 8.46 0.94
C ILE A 153 -5.19 7.76 0.45
N ALA A 154 -5.14 6.44 0.41
CA ALA A 154 -6.27 5.56 0.17
C ALA A 154 -6.42 4.57 1.33
N LEU A 155 -7.65 4.13 1.57
CA LEU A 155 -7.93 3.00 2.45
C LEU A 155 -8.35 1.80 1.62
N ASP A 156 -7.74 0.65 1.91
CA ASP A 156 -8.07 -0.61 1.26
C ASP A 156 -9.14 -1.39 2.05
N ASP A 157 -9.78 -2.36 1.39
CA ASP A 157 -10.74 -3.31 1.98
C ASP A 157 -11.90 -2.68 2.78
N ILE A 158 -12.41 -1.52 2.33
CA ILE A 158 -13.58 -0.91 2.95
C ILE A 158 -14.80 -1.82 2.77
N GLY A 159 -15.45 -2.11 3.90
CA GLY A 159 -16.65 -2.96 3.97
C GLY A 159 -16.44 -4.27 4.75
N VAL A 160 -15.20 -4.61 5.05
CA VAL A 160 -14.84 -5.78 5.87
C VAL A 160 -14.16 -5.32 7.16
N GLY A 161 -14.57 -5.88 8.30
CA GLY A 161 -13.98 -5.55 9.61
C GLY A 161 -14.60 -4.33 10.33
N SER A 162 -14.23 -4.19 11.61
CA SER A 162 -14.84 -3.25 12.57
C SER A 162 -14.26 -1.83 12.57
N SER A 163 -13.23 -1.56 11.77
CA SER A 163 -12.33 -0.41 12.00
C SER A 163 -12.32 0.64 10.89
N ASN A 164 -13.23 0.56 9.92
CA ASN A 164 -13.19 1.36 8.69
C ASN A 164 -13.53 2.85 8.93
N PHE A 165 -14.52 3.17 9.78
CA PHE A 165 -14.94 4.57 9.97
C PHE A 165 -13.94 5.42 10.76
N ARG A 166 -13.31 4.86 11.80
CA ARG A 166 -12.28 5.62 12.55
C ARG A 166 -11.10 5.96 11.66
N MET A 167 -10.67 5.01 10.83
CA MET A 167 -9.59 5.26 9.88
C MET A 167 -9.96 6.33 8.87
N ILE A 168 -11.18 6.33 8.32
CA ILE A 168 -11.65 7.42 7.44
C ILE A 168 -11.52 8.79 8.11
N LEU A 169 -11.90 8.91 9.39
CA LEU A 169 -11.84 10.18 10.12
C LEU A 169 -10.40 10.64 10.41
N VAL A 170 -9.53 9.71 10.78
CA VAL A 170 -8.11 9.99 11.11
C VAL A 170 -7.30 10.23 9.84
N THR A 171 -7.43 9.35 8.84
CA THR A 171 -6.63 9.40 7.62
C THR A 171 -7.22 10.27 6.54
N ARG A 172 -8.47 10.74 6.63
CA ARG A 172 -9.19 11.57 5.64
C ARG A 172 -8.76 11.24 4.19
N PRO A 173 -8.97 9.99 3.75
CA PRO A 173 -8.39 9.50 2.52
C PRO A 173 -9.06 10.19 1.32
N SER A 174 -8.29 10.35 0.24
CA SER A 174 -8.81 10.83 -1.05
C SER A 174 -9.50 9.72 -1.85
N GLN A 175 -9.26 8.46 -1.50
CA GLN A 175 -9.80 7.29 -2.20
C GLN A 175 -10.20 6.20 -1.19
N LEU A 176 -11.31 5.52 -1.46
CA LEU A 176 -11.72 4.32 -0.74
C LEU A 176 -11.76 3.17 -1.75
N LYS A 177 -11.06 2.06 -1.46
CA LYS A 177 -11.16 0.83 -2.23
C LYS A 177 -12.15 -0.10 -1.55
N VAL A 178 -13.07 -0.63 -2.36
CA VAL A 178 -14.11 -1.55 -1.89
C VAL A 178 -13.57 -2.97 -1.97
N ASP A 179 -13.66 -3.70 -0.87
CA ASP A 179 -13.22 -5.09 -0.80
C ASP A 179 -13.96 -5.95 -1.84
N ARG A 180 -13.22 -6.88 -2.44
CA ARG A 180 -13.77 -7.82 -3.44
C ARG A 180 -14.98 -8.60 -2.92
N CYS A 181 -15.04 -8.92 -1.63
CA CYS A 181 -16.15 -9.65 -1.04
C CYS A 181 -17.47 -8.86 -1.08
N LEU A 182 -17.48 -7.54 -1.30
CA LEU A 182 -18.70 -6.77 -1.58
C LEU A 182 -19.06 -6.75 -3.07
N ILE A 183 -18.06 -6.93 -3.94
CA ILE A 183 -18.22 -6.90 -5.40
C ILE A 183 -18.63 -8.27 -5.96
N ASP A 184 -18.07 -9.36 -5.43
CA ASP A 184 -18.38 -10.72 -5.88
C ASP A 184 -19.90 -10.98 -5.71
N GLY A 185 -20.61 -11.32 -6.79
CA GLY A 185 -22.08 -11.53 -6.75
C GLY A 185 -22.94 -10.26 -6.64
N LEU A 186 -22.36 -9.06 -6.70
CA LEU A 186 -23.06 -7.78 -6.58
C LEU A 186 -24.20 -7.61 -7.60
N ALA A 187 -24.04 -8.12 -8.82
CA ALA A 187 -25.04 -7.96 -9.89
C ALA A 187 -26.40 -8.59 -9.54
N THR A 188 -26.42 -9.61 -8.68
CA THR A 188 -27.62 -10.41 -8.39
C THR A 188 -28.09 -10.31 -6.94
N ASP A 189 -27.36 -9.60 -6.07
CA ASP A 189 -27.65 -9.51 -4.64
C ASP A 189 -28.05 -8.07 -4.25
N PRO A 190 -29.36 -7.81 -4.01
CA PRO A 190 -29.84 -6.49 -3.63
C PRO A 190 -29.27 -5.95 -2.31
N PHE A 191 -28.91 -6.84 -1.38
CA PHE A 191 -28.28 -6.41 -0.12
C PHE A 191 -26.87 -5.90 -0.37
N ARG A 192 -26.06 -6.60 -1.18
CA ARG A 192 -24.73 -6.11 -1.58
C ARG A 192 -24.81 -4.77 -2.31
N GLN A 193 -25.78 -4.59 -3.21
CA GLN A 193 -26.00 -3.33 -3.92
C GLN A 193 -26.35 -2.19 -2.97
N THR A 194 -27.20 -2.45 -1.98
CA THR A 194 -27.60 -1.45 -0.99
C THR A 194 -26.43 -1.07 -0.08
N THR A 195 -25.67 -2.06 0.40
CA THR A 195 -24.46 -1.84 1.20
C THR A 195 -23.43 -1.01 0.44
N LEU A 196 -23.17 -1.33 -0.83
CA LEU A 196 -22.22 -0.58 -1.65
C LEU A 196 -22.66 0.88 -1.86
N ARG A 197 -23.96 1.13 -2.10
CA ARG A 197 -24.49 2.50 -2.22
C ARG A 197 -24.34 3.33 -0.94
N ALA A 198 -24.30 2.68 0.22
CA ALA A 198 -24.05 3.36 1.50
C ALA A 198 -22.58 3.75 1.68
N ILE A 199 -21.65 3.17 0.91
CA ILE A 199 -20.23 3.49 0.89
C ILE A 199 -20.01 4.52 -0.23
N GLN A 200 -20.39 5.78 0.03
CA GLN A 200 -20.11 6.92 -0.84
C GLN A 200 -19.56 8.07 0.02
N LEU A 201 -18.45 8.67 -0.42
CA LEU A 201 -17.94 9.94 0.13
C LEU A 201 -18.66 11.11 -0.53
#